data_AF-A0A1E3LHD7-F1
#
_entry.id   AF-A0A1E3LHD7-F1
#
_cell.length_a   1.000
_cell.length_b   1.000
_cell.length_c   1.000
_cell.angle_alpha   90.00
_cell.angle_beta   90.00
_cell.angle_gamma   90.00
#
_symmetry.space_group_name_H-M   'P 1'
#
loop_
_entity.id
_entity.type
_entity.pdbx_description
1 polymer ?
#
loop_
_entity_poly.entity_id
_entity_poly.type
_entity_poly.pdbx_seq_one_letter_code
_entity_poly.pdbx_strand_id
1 'polypeptide(L)' 'MSKPQQQQPAFGQSDKSEIAGATSGVTFRDKAFKSRVIVFPGGATVTVERGTATVTDAAHIEALDKRDDFERVSE' A
#
# COMPACT_ATOMS: atom_id res chain seq x y z
N MET A 1 -46.34 13.26 6.71
CA MET A 1 -45.30 13.32 5.68
C MET A 1 -43.93 13.17 6.35
N SER A 2 -43.10 12.29 5.80
CA SER A 2 -41.91 11.69 6.43
C SER A 2 -40.69 12.62 6.51
N LYS A 3 -39.90 12.46 7.59
CA LYS A 3 -38.66 13.21 7.88
C LYS A 3 -37.58 13.01 6.79
N PRO A 4 -36.72 14.01 6.52
CA PRO A 4 -35.59 13.84 5.62
C PRO A 4 -34.48 13.02 6.30
N GLN A 5 -34.05 11.95 5.63
CA GLN A 5 -32.94 11.09 6.03
C GLN A 5 -31.62 11.78 5.66
N GLN A 6 -30.83 12.17 6.67
CA GLN A 6 -29.45 12.59 6.48
C GLN A 6 -28.64 11.40 5.92
N GLN A 7 -28.31 11.44 4.63
CA GLN A 7 -27.29 10.58 4.06
C GLN A 7 -25.92 11.07 4.54
N GLN A 8 -25.21 10.20 5.27
CA GLN A 8 -23.80 10.38 5.60
C GLN A 8 -22.99 10.46 4.30
N PRO A 9 -21.93 11.30 4.22
CA PRO A 9 -21.07 11.31 3.05
C PRO A 9 -20.36 9.96 2.96
N ALA A 10 -20.53 9.29 1.81
CA ALA A 10 -19.64 8.21 1.41
C ALA A 10 -18.21 8.76 1.45
N PHE A 11 -17.34 8.16 2.25
CA PHE A 11 -15.91 8.43 2.18
C PHE A 11 -15.47 8.13 0.75
N GLY A 12 -15.26 9.21 0.00
CA GLY A 12 -14.77 9.17 -1.36
C GLY A 12 -13.47 8.38 -1.37
N GLN A 13 -13.52 7.21 -1.99
CA GLN A 13 -12.36 6.46 -2.41
C GLN A 13 -11.72 7.31 -3.51
N SER A 14 -10.91 8.29 -3.10
CA SER A 14 -10.21 9.18 -4.02
C SER A 14 -9.23 8.34 -4.81
N ASP A 15 -9.50 8.28 -6.11
CA ASP A 15 -8.63 7.94 -7.22
C ASP A 15 -7.15 7.82 -6.85
N LYS A 16 -6.65 6.58 -6.83
CA LYS A 16 -5.31 6.32 -7.33
C LYS A 16 -5.43 5.50 -8.60
N SER A 17 -5.78 6.19 -9.69
CA SER A 17 -5.52 5.69 -11.03
C SER A 17 -4.00 5.51 -11.17
N GLU A 18 -3.56 4.26 -11.21
CA GLU A 18 -2.25 3.90 -11.74
C GLU A 18 -2.45 2.70 -12.69
N ILE A 19 -2.88 3.01 -13.92
CA ILE A 19 -2.63 2.11 -15.05
C ILE A 19 -1.20 2.41 -15.50
N ALA A 20 -0.22 1.87 -14.76
CA ALA A 20 1.16 1.81 -15.20
C ALA A 20 1.40 0.38 -15.69
N GLY A 21 1.92 0.25 -16.91
CA GLY A 21 2.14 -1.03 -17.58
C GLY A 21 2.79 -2.05 -16.67
N ALA A 22 2.37 -3.32 -16.79
CA ALA A 22 2.76 -4.45 -15.97
C ALA A 22 4.29 -4.51 -15.73
N THR A 23 4.72 -3.78 -14.71
CA THR A 23 6.03 -3.88 -14.11
C THR A 23 5.82 -4.93 -13.04
N SER A 24 6.43 -6.10 -13.20
CA SER A 24 6.34 -7.18 -12.23
C SER A 24 6.72 -6.63 -10.86
N GLY A 25 5.72 -6.42 -9.99
CA GLY A 25 5.93 -5.84 -8.67
C GLY A 25 6.81 -6.75 -7.83
N VAL A 26 7.69 -6.17 -7.03
CA VAL A 26 8.50 -6.92 -6.07
C VAL A 26 7.68 -7.11 -4.80
N THR A 27 7.56 -8.35 -4.36
CA THR A 27 6.90 -8.67 -3.09
C THR A 27 7.93 -8.75 -1.97
N PHE A 28 7.62 -8.08 -0.86
CA PHE A 28 8.41 -8.12 0.36
C PHE A 28 7.59 -8.74 1.48
N ARG A 29 8.25 -9.48 2.37
CA ARG A 29 7.70 -9.92 3.65
C ARG A 29 8.14 -8.95 4.74
N ASP A 30 7.18 -8.48 5.53
CA ASP A 30 7.42 -7.76 6.78
C ASP A 30 7.64 -8.79 7.90
N LYS A 31 8.81 -8.75 8.51
CA LYS A 31 9.20 -9.66 9.61
C LYS A 31 8.73 -9.16 10.97
N ALA A 32 8.37 -7.88 11.09
CA ALA A 32 7.98 -7.25 12.34
C ALA A 32 6.44 -7.23 12.52
N PHE A 33 5.67 -7.05 11.45
CA PHE A 33 4.22 -6.86 11.53
C PHE A 33 3.44 -7.70 10.51
N LYS A 34 2.21 -8.10 10.88
CA LYS A 34 1.27 -8.78 9.98
C LYS A 34 0.37 -7.82 9.19
N SER A 35 0.12 -6.63 9.71
CA SER A 35 -0.58 -5.56 8.99
C SER A 35 -0.07 -4.20 9.47
N ARG A 36 0.18 -3.29 8.52
CA ARG A 36 0.53 -1.87 8.75
C ARG A 36 0.50 -1.09 7.44
N VAL A 37 0.50 0.23 7.56
CA VAL A 37 0.73 1.14 6.43
C VAL A 37 2.15 1.68 6.52
N ILE A 38 2.89 1.58 5.42
CA ILE A 38 4.18 2.23 5.23
C ILE A 38 3.92 3.54 4.52
N VAL A 39 4.42 4.64 5.09
CA VAL A 39 4.38 5.97 4.46
C VAL A 39 5.78 6.31 4.00
N PHE A 40 5.97 6.50 2.71
CA PHE A 40 7.23 6.91 2.10
C PHE A 40 7.37 8.44 2.10
N PRO A 41 8.60 8.97 1.96
CA PRO A 41 8.80 10.39 1.71
C PRO A 41 7.96 10.86 0.51
N GLY A 42 7.24 11.98 0.67
CA GLY A 42 6.27 12.44 -0.33
C GLY A 42 4.83 11.97 -0.09
N GLY A 43 4.60 11.16 0.94
CA GLY A 43 3.26 10.79 1.40
C GLY A 43 2.63 9.60 0.66
N ALA A 44 3.35 8.99 -0.30
CA ALA A 44 2.93 7.75 -0.91
C ALA A 44 2.86 6.63 0.13
N THR A 45 1.85 5.77 0.01
CA THR A 45 1.63 4.69 0.99
C THR A 45 1.60 3.32 0.35
N VAL A 46 2.10 2.32 1.08
CA VAL A 46 1.97 0.89 0.77
C VAL A 46 1.40 0.17 1.98
N THR A 47 0.43 -0.70 1.75
CA THR A 47 -0.17 -1.53 2.80
C THR A 47 0.55 -2.88 2.86
N VAL A 48 0.97 -3.26 4.06
CA VAL A 48 1.36 -4.63 4.39
C VAL A 48 0.10 -5.37 4.82
N GLU A 49 -0.21 -6.47 4.15
CA GLU A 49 -1.32 -7.36 4.50
C GLU A 49 -0.81 -8.80 4.59
N ARG A 50 -1.27 -9.52 5.62
CA ARG A 50 -0.79 -10.88 5.96
C ARG A 50 0.75 -10.97 6.07
N GLY A 51 1.40 -9.87 6.43
CA GLY A 51 2.86 -9.74 6.53
C GLY A 51 3.56 -9.61 5.19
N THR A 52 2.86 -9.23 4.11
CA THR A 52 3.43 -9.03 2.78
C THR A 52 2.99 -7.71 2.15
N ALA A 53 3.86 -7.09 1.36
CA ALA A 53 3.56 -5.93 0.54
C ALA A 53 4.17 -6.08 -0.85
N THR A 54 3.43 -5.70 -1.88
CA THR A 54 3.92 -5.68 -3.26
C THR A 54 4.13 -4.23 -3.69
N VAL A 55 5.29 -3.94 -4.26
CA VAL A 55 5.73 -2.60 -4.65
C VAL A 55 6.23 -2.61 -6.08
N THR A 56 5.78 -1.65 -6.89
CA THR A 56 6.18 -1.49 -8.30
C THR A 56 7.18 -0.35 -8.50
N ASP A 57 7.15 0.66 -7.62
CA ASP A 57 8.04 1.82 -7.71
C ASP A 57 9.46 1.49 -7.26
N ALA A 58 10.45 1.86 -8.10
CA ALA A 58 11.86 1.54 -7.87
C ALA A 58 12.45 2.22 -6.62
N ALA A 59 12.04 3.45 -6.30
CA ALA A 59 12.53 4.15 -5.12
C ALA A 59 11.97 3.53 -3.83
N HIS A 60 10.71 3.11 -3.84
CA HIS A 60 10.12 2.36 -2.72
C HIS A 60 10.77 0.98 -2.54
N ILE A 61 11.08 0.28 -3.63
CA ILE A 61 11.81 -1.00 -3.60
C ILE A 61 13.19 -0.81 -2.95
N GLU A 62 13.97 0.18 -3.39
CA GLU A 62 15.28 0.48 -2.81
C GLU A 62 15.18 0.86 -1.32
N ALA A 63 14.14 1.59 -0.94
CA ALA A 63 13.89 1.96 0.44
C ALA A 63 13.57 0.74 1.32
N LEU A 64 12.85 -0.27 0.81
CA LEU A 64 12.58 -1.51 1.54
C LEU A 64 13.78 -2.46 1.59
N ASP A 65 14.61 -2.52 0.55
CA ASP A 65 15.84 -3.34 0.54
C ASP A 65 16.85 -2.92 1.63
N LYS A 66 16.87 -1.64 1.99
CA LYS A 66 17.76 -1.09 3.02
C LYS A 66 17.28 -1.36 4.45
N ARG A 67 16.11 -2.00 4.62
CA ARG A 67 15.50 -2.21 5.92
C ARG A 67 15.67 -3.66 6.40
N ASP A 68 16.20 -3.83 7.60
CA ASP A 68 16.37 -5.15 8.20
C ASP A 68 15.05 -5.86 8.52
N ASP A 69 13.93 -5.14 8.64
CA ASP A 69 12.60 -5.72 8.90
C ASP A 69 11.87 -6.22 7.65
N PHE A 70 12.44 -6.01 6.45
CA PHE A 70 11.88 -6.52 5.20
C PHE A 70 12.81 -7.55 4.54
N GLU A 71 12.21 -8.51 3.86
CA GLU A 71 12.92 -9.46 2.97
C GLU A 71 12.17 -9.59 1.65
N ARG A 72 12.88 -9.67 0.53
CA ARG A 72 12.25 -9.98 -0.76
C ARG A 72 11.76 -11.42 -0.76
N VAL A 73 10.54 -11.62 -1.24
CA VAL A 73 9.99 -12.95 -1.51
C VAL A 73 10.28 -13.24 -2.98
N SER A 74 11.23 -14.13 -3.23
CA SER A 74 11.39 -14.73 -4.56
C SER A 74 10.20 -15.65 -4.82
N GLU A 75 9.63 -15.58 -6.02
CA GLU A 75 8.59 -16.50 -6.48
C GLU A 75 9.10 -17.96 -6.53
#